data_AF-A0A7S3AYI6-F1
#
_entry.id   AF-A0A7S3AYI6-F1
#
_cell.length_a   1.000
_cell.length_b   1.000
_cell.length_c   1.000
_cell.angle_alpha   90.00
_cell.angle_beta   90.00
_cell.angle_gamma   90.00
#
_symmetry.space_group_name_H-M   'P 1'
#
loop_
_entity.id
_entity.type
_entity.pdbx_description
1 polymer ?
#
loop_
_entity_poly.entity_id
_entity_poly.type
_entity_poly.pdbx_seq_one_letter_code
_entity_poly.pdbx_strand_id
1 'polypeptide(L)'
;MEGLQAITAAIKKMPNLTSLNLAGNCICYGGKMEGLQAITAAIKKMPNLTSLNINNNGIEGEAAEESFVLAGLLPAASALRTCNVDGHPLPIDELKGIKAVESIDLSGKGLVVASGIIIGACISGNAHLRHLNLAENRLCGVALSGDGTYTAKGITALIEGIKNSNIQSLSLDKNALCGVSGSGRGEYNTEGIVALMEGVKNSSIQSLSVDGHPLPIDELKGIKVVESIDLSDKNLSGKKLRAASAIIIGACIAGNAHLRELNLNGNCLCGVDDRWLTTYTIEGITALCEGIKQSGIRSLSLAGNYICYGGKMEGLQAIIVAIEKMPNLTSLNLADNHICYDGIEGLKALIAA
;
A
#
# COMPACT_ATOMS: atom_id res chain seq x y z
N MET A 1 19.23 -4.16 30.06
CA MET A 1 20.49 -4.30 29.28
C MET A 1 21.33 -5.48 29.71
N GLU A 2 21.60 -5.70 31.00
CA GLU A 2 22.40 -6.84 31.48
C GLU A 2 21.84 -8.20 31.04
N GLY A 3 20.52 -8.41 31.12
CA GLY A 3 19.87 -9.62 30.62
C GLY A 3 20.07 -9.87 29.12
N LEU A 4 20.00 -8.81 28.29
CA LEU A 4 20.25 -8.90 26.85
C LEU A 4 21.71 -9.21 26.53
N GLN A 5 22.65 -8.62 27.29
CA GLN A 5 24.07 -8.93 27.17
C GLN A 5 24.37 -10.38 27.56
N ALA A 6 23.75 -10.89 28.63
CA ALA A 6 23.88 -12.27 29.07
C ALA A 6 23.34 -13.26 28.02
N ILE A 7 22.15 -12.99 27.45
CA ILE A 7 21.58 -13.78 26.36
C ILE A 7 22.51 -13.76 25.13
N THR A 8 22.95 -12.57 24.70
CA THR A 8 23.86 -12.41 23.55
C THR A 8 25.18 -13.17 23.76
N ALA A 9 25.71 -13.19 24.98
CA ALA A 9 26.91 -13.96 25.33
C ALA A 9 26.66 -15.47 25.37
N ALA A 10 25.49 -15.90 25.85
CA ALA A 10 25.10 -17.31 25.90
C ALA A 10 24.90 -17.90 24.50
N ILE A 11 24.17 -17.21 23.62
CA ILE A 11 23.86 -17.76 22.29
C ILE A 11 25.14 -17.90 21.44
N LYS A 12 26.15 -17.04 21.62
CA LYS A 12 27.48 -17.20 20.98
C LYS A 12 28.19 -18.51 21.31
N LYS A 13 27.84 -19.17 22.42
CA LYS A 13 28.41 -20.47 22.84
C LYS A 13 27.64 -21.66 22.28
N MET A 14 26.60 -21.44 21.47
CA MET A 14 25.70 -22.48 20.93
C MET A 14 25.77 -22.53 19.40
N PRO A 15 26.88 -22.98 18.79
CA PRO A 15 27.09 -22.92 17.33
C PRO A 15 26.13 -23.81 16.50
N ASN A 16 25.50 -24.80 17.14
CA ASN A 16 24.55 -25.72 16.52
C ASN A 16 23.09 -25.30 16.71
N LEU A 17 22.82 -24.11 17.24
CA LEU A 17 21.46 -23.64 17.46
C LEU A 17 20.74 -23.42 16.12
N THR A 18 19.62 -24.12 15.93
CA THR A 18 18.81 -24.05 14.70
C THR A 18 17.55 -23.22 14.83
N SER A 19 17.06 -23.02 16.06
CA SER A 19 15.88 -22.22 16.37
C SER A 19 16.12 -21.40 17.63
N LEU A 20 15.74 -20.12 17.59
CA LEU A 20 15.85 -19.19 18.70
C LEU A 20 14.51 -18.49 18.91
N ASN A 21 13.93 -18.67 20.10
CA ASN A 21 12.69 -18.01 20.50
C ASN A 21 12.97 -17.04 21.66
N LEU A 22 12.81 -15.75 21.38
CA LEU A 22 12.95 -14.64 22.32
C LEU A 22 11.65 -13.85 22.42
N ALA A 23 10.51 -14.44 22.07
CA ALA A 23 9.18 -13.85 22.22
C ALA A 23 8.96 -13.22 23.60
N GLY A 24 8.42 -12.00 23.69
CA GLY A 24 7.96 -11.44 24.97
C GLY A 24 9.07 -11.06 25.96
N ASN A 25 10.25 -10.67 25.49
CA ASN A 25 11.41 -10.32 26.33
C ASN A 25 11.71 -8.81 26.38
N CYS A 26 10.81 -7.97 25.86
CA CYS A 26 10.94 -6.51 25.86
C CYS A 26 12.30 -6.02 25.30
N ILE A 27 12.79 -6.65 24.22
CA ILE A 27 14.11 -6.34 23.64
C ILE A 27 14.27 -4.85 23.30
N CYS A 28 13.22 -4.20 22.78
CA CYS A 28 13.22 -2.81 22.37
C CYS A 28 12.55 -1.87 23.40
N TYR A 29 12.56 -2.23 24.69
CA TYR A 29 11.88 -1.47 25.74
C TYR A 29 12.32 0.01 25.76
N GLY A 30 11.34 0.92 25.73
CA GLY A 30 11.58 2.36 25.76
C GLY A 30 12.13 2.94 24.44
N GLY A 31 11.87 2.30 23.30
CA GLY A 31 12.28 2.78 21.97
C GLY A 31 13.79 2.70 21.72
N LYS A 32 14.45 1.77 22.42
CA LYS A 32 15.90 1.60 22.43
C LYS A 32 16.31 0.43 21.54
N MET A 33 17.11 0.70 20.51
CA MET A 33 17.53 -0.29 19.51
C MET A 33 18.70 -1.16 19.97
N GLU A 34 19.37 -0.82 21.08
CA GLU A 34 20.61 -1.46 21.52
C GLU A 34 20.42 -2.96 21.78
N GLY A 35 19.25 -3.35 22.27
CA GLY A 35 18.88 -4.75 22.47
C GLY A 35 18.79 -5.52 21.15
N LEU A 36 18.10 -4.94 20.17
CA LEU A 36 17.93 -5.52 18.85
C LEU A 36 19.25 -5.57 18.09
N GLN A 37 20.06 -4.52 18.18
CA GLN A 37 21.41 -4.45 17.61
C GLN A 37 22.33 -5.52 18.20
N ALA A 38 22.29 -5.74 19.53
CA ALA A 38 23.07 -6.78 20.17
C ALA A 38 22.66 -8.18 19.70
N ILE A 39 21.35 -8.46 19.63
CA ILE A 39 20.83 -9.75 19.17
C ILE A 39 21.16 -9.99 17.70
N THR A 40 20.92 -9.02 16.82
CA THR A 40 21.27 -9.14 15.40
C THR A 40 22.78 -9.37 15.22
N ALA A 41 23.64 -8.66 15.96
CA ALA A 41 25.09 -8.89 15.93
C ALA A 41 25.52 -10.29 16.39
N ALA A 42 24.80 -10.89 17.36
CA ALA A 42 25.01 -12.29 17.72
C ALA A 42 24.55 -13.24 16.62
N ILE A 43 23.33 -13.06 16.08
CA ILE A 43 22.74 -13.95 15.07
C ILE A 43 23.59 -14.03 13.81
N LYS A 44 24.26 -12.94 13.41
CA LYS A 44 25.23 -12.93 12.29
C LYS A 44 26.34 -13.99 12.42
N LYS A 45 26.62 -14.48 13.63
CA LYS A 45 27.65 -15.49 13.92
C LYS A 45 27.08 -16.90 14.07
N MET A 46 25.80 -17.11 13.78
CA MET A 46 25.11 -18.41 13.92
C MET A 46 24.83 -19.00 12.54
N PRO A 47 25.71 -19.86 12.02
CA PRO A 47 25.61 -20.36 10.65
C PRO A 47 24.44 -21.34 10.45
N ASN A 48 23.89 -21.90 11.53
CA ASN A 48 22.85 -22.93 11.48
C ASN A 48 21.46 -22.43 11.90
N LEU A 49 21.31 -21.14 12.24
CA LEU A 49 20.03 -20.62 12.72
C LEU A 49 19.03 -20.48 11.57
N THR A 50 17.99 -21.31 11.60
CA THR A 50 16.96 -21.37 10.56
C THR A 50 15.66 -20.68 10.96
N SER A 51 15.38 -20.55 12.26
CA SER A 51 14.14 -19.95 12.76
C SER A 51 14.45 -18.94 13.86
N LEU A 52 13.91 -17.73 13.71
CA LEU A 52 13.97 -16.67 14.70
C LEU A 52 12.56 -16.23 15.07
N ASN A 53 12.24 -16.26 16.37
CA ASN A 53 11.04 -15.62 16.88
C ASN A 53 11.41 -14.52 17.87
N ILE A 54 11.02 -13.29 17.54
CA ILE A 54 11.23 -12.08 18.36
C ILE A 54 9.92 -11.29 18.50
N ASN A 55 8.77 -11.93 18.32
CA ASN A 55 7.49 -11.25 18.49
C ASN A 55 7.27 -10.70 19.91
N ASN A 56 6.38 -9.72 20.06
CA ASN A 56 6.06 -9.10 21.36
C ASN A 56 7.29 -8.54 22.10
N ASN A 57 8.22 -7.92 21.37
CA ASN A 57 9.42 -7.31 21.95
C ASN A 57 9.49 -5.79 21.84
N GLY A 58 8.37 -5.15 21.47
CA GLY A 58 8.32 -3.70 21.24
C GLY A 58 8.88 -3.26 19.90
N ILE A 59 8.97 -4.17 18.91
CA ILE A 59 9.39 -3.87 17.54
C ILE A 59 8.27 -3.15 16.76
N GLU A 60 7.03 -3.24 17.26
CA GLU A 60 5.79 -2.75 16.64
C GLU A 60 5.51 -1.25 16.88
N GLY A 61 6.41 -0.53 17.59
CA GLY A 61 6.24 0.87 17.97
C GLY A 61 6.59 1.89 16.87
N GLU A 62 6.28 3.17 17.10
CA GLU A 62 6.39 4.33 16.19
C GLU A 62 7.76 4.54 15.50
N ALA A 63 8.80 3.83 15.92
CA ALA A 63 10.09 3.80 15.27
C ALA A 63 10.19 2.57 14.36
N ALA A 64 9.92 2.74 13.07
CA ALA A 64 10.24 1.68 12.09
C ALA A 64 11.77 1.45 11.92
N GLU A 65 12.60 2.21 12.62
CA GLU A 65 14.06 2.15 12.61
C GLU A 65 14.60 0.78 13.12
N GLU A 66 13.98 0.23 14.16
CA GLU A 66 14.25 -1.11 14.70
C GLU A 66 14.10 -2.18 13.62
N SER A 67 13.08 -2.04 12.78
CA SER A 67 12.77 -2.99 11.72
C SER A 67 13.81 -2.94 10.60
N PHE A 68 14.43 -1.79 10.35
CA PHE A 68 15.57 -1.68 9.43
C PHE A 68 16.82 -2.40 9.95
N VAL A 69 17.03 -2.45 11.28
CA VAL A 69 18.12 -3.26 11.87
C VAL A 69 17.92 -4.74 11.56
N LEU A 70 16.68 -5.23 11.64
CA LEU A 70 16.33 -6.61 11.29
C LEU A 70 16.44 -6.88 9.79
N ALA A 71 15.99 -5.96 8.93
CA ALA A 71 16.22 -6.08 7.50
C ALA A 71 17.72 -6.19 7.16
N GLY A 72 18.56 -5.39 7.83
CA GLY A 72 20.01 -5.44 7.69
C GLY A 72 20.67 -6.71 8.25
N LEU A 73 19.97 -7.53 9.04
CA LEU A 73 20.44 -8.85 9.46
C LEU A 73 20.33 -9.88 8.32
N LEU A 74 19.30 -9.76 7.47
CA LEU A 74 18.93 -10.79 6.50
C LEU A 74 20.05 -11.19 5.52
N PRO A 75 20.91 -10.29 5.01
CA PRO A 75 22.03 -10.68 4.15
C PRO A 75 23.07 -11.55 4.86
N ALA A 76 23.29 -11.31 6.15
CA ALA A 76 24.30 -12.01 6.95
C ALA A 76 23.75 -13.30 7.60
N ALA A 77 22.44 -13.38 7.85
CA ALA A 77 21.77 -14.57 8.35
C ALA A 77 21.27 -15.47 7.20
N SER A 78 22.20 -16.01 6.40
CA SER A 78 21.89 -16.78 5.18
C SER A 78 21.16 -18.09 5.44
N ALA A 79 21.31 -18.68 6.63
CA ALA A 79 20.60 -19.89 7.03
C ALA A 79 19.16 -19.64 7.50
N LEU A 80 18.77 -18.38 7.74
CA LEU A 80 17.44 -18.08 8.22
C LEU A 80 16.38 -18.42 7.16
N ARG A 81 15.35 -19.15 7.57
CA ARG A 81 14.23 -19.62 6.76
C ARG A 81 12.91 -19.04 7.25
N THR A 82 12.78 -18.79 8.55
CA THR A 82 11.59 -18.14 9.12
C THR A 82 11.97 -17.04 10.10
N CYS A 83 11.18 -15.96 10.09
CA CYS A 83 11.34 -14.85 11.04
C CYS A 83 9.96 -14.39 11.51
N ASN A 84 9.70 -14.44 12.81
CA ASN A 84 8.47 -13.94 13.41
C ASN A 84 8.74 -12.67 14.21
N VAL A 85 8.15 -11.57 13.76
CA VAL A 85 8.22 -10.25 14.41
C VAL A 85 6.87 -9.80 14.99
N ASP A 86 5.77 -10.25 14.41
CA ASP A 86 4.44 -9.64 14.63
C ASP A 86 3.36 -10.72 14.95
N GLY A 87 3.78 -11.89 15.42
CA GLY A 87 2.89 -13.01 15.75
C GLY A 87 2.70 -14.02 14.61
N HIS A 88 3.06 -13.68 13.37
CA HIS A 88 3.10 -14.60 12.24
C HIS A 88 4.54 -14.78 11.71
N PRO A 89 5.07 -16.02 11.64
CA PRO A 89 6.36 -16.28 11.01
C PRO A 89 6.33 -16.03 9.50
N LEU A 90 7.18 -15.11 9.04
CA LEU A 90 7.40 -14.85 7.62
C LEU A 90 8.24 -15.97 6.98
N PRO A 91 7.88 -16.46 5.78
CA PRO A 91 8.64 -17.48 5.05
C PRO A 91 9.82 -16.83 4.30
N ILE A 92 10.95 -16.65 4.98
CA ILE A 92 12.11 -15.91 4.49
C ILE A 92 12.77 -16.58 3.27
N ASP A 93 12.78 -17.90 3.20
CA ASP A 93 13.33 -18.64 2.05
C ASP A 93 12.49 -18.49 0.78
N GLU A 94 11.17 -18.50 0.90
CA GLU A 94 10.25 -18.24 -0.20
C GLU A 94 10.31 -16.77 -0.63
N LEU A 95 10.30 -15.84 0.33
CA LEU A 95 10.40 -14.40 0.06
C LEU A 95 11.72 -14.01 -0.59
N LYS A 96 12.84 -14.67 -0.23
CA LYS A 96 14.16 -14.48 -0.88
C LYS A 96 14.33 -15.26 -2.19
N GLY A 97 13.41 -16.17 -2.51
CA GLY A 97 13.53 -17.05 -3.68
C GLY A 97 14.58 -18.15 -3.53
N ILE A 98 15.05 -18.45 -2.30
CA ILE A 98 15.87 -19.64 -2.00
C ILE A 98 15.03 -20.89 -2.29
N LYS A 99 13.79 -20.88 -1.83
CA LYS A 99 12.75 -21.82 -2.24
C LYS A 99 11.92 -21.15 -3.32
N ALA A 100 12.02 -21.63 -4.55
CA ALA A 100 11.28 -21.07 -5.67
C ALA A 100 9.77 -21.31 -5.49
N VAL A 101 9.02 -20.22 -5.40
CA VAL A 101 7.54 -20.21 -5.40
C VAL A 101 7.06 -19.07 -6.26
N GLU A 102 5.92 -19.26 -6.93
CA GLU A 102 5.34 -18.23 -7.80
C GLU A 102 4.37 -17.31 -7.04
N SER A 103 3.78 -17.80 -5.95
CA SER A 103 2.77 -17.07 -5.17
C SER A 103 2.96 -17.26 -3.68
N ILE A 104 2.82 -16.16 -2.94
CA ILE A 104 2.80 -16.13 -1.48
C ILE A 104 1.54 -15.39 -1.03
N ASP A 105 0.77 -16.03 -0.15
CA ASP A 105 -0.39 -15.42 0.51
C ASP A 105 -0.13 -15.20 2.00
N LEU A 106 0.04 -13.93 2.35
CA LEU A 106 0.21 -13.43 3.71
C LEU A 106 -0.96 -12.53 4.10
N SER A 107 -2.14 -12.73 3.49
CA SER A 107 -3.32 -11.96 3.85
C SER A 107 -3.87 -12.32 5.22
N GLY A 108 -4.36 -11.31 5.95
CA GLY A 108 -5.02 -11.49 7.25
C GLY A 108 -4.12 -12.07 8.34
N LYS A 109 -2.79 -11.87 8.26
CA LYS A 109 -1.83 -12.44 9.21
C LYS A 109 -1.47 -11.49 10.36
N GLY A 110 -2.08 -10.31 10.39
CA GLY A 110 -1.78 -9.30 11.41
C GLY A 110 -0.40 -8.68 11.24
N LEU A 111 0.19 -8.73 10.03
CA LEU A 111 1.50 -8.17 9.75
C LEU A 111 1.49 -6.66 9.98
N VAL A 112 2.51 -6.12 10.64
CA VAL A 112 2.63 -4.67 10.87
C VAL A 112 3.75 -4.06 10.02
N VAL A 113 4.09 -2.80 10.31
CA VAL A 113 5.15 -2.03 9.65
C VAL A 113 6.47 -2.82 9.57
N ALA A 114 6.82 -3.53 10.65
CA ALA A 114 8.03 -4.34 10.73
C ALA A 114 8.08 -5.46 9.70
N SER A 115 6.99 -6.23 9.57
CA SER A 115 6.85 -7.23 8.51
C SER A 115 6.95 -6.62 7.11
N GLY A 116 6.34 -5.46 6.86
CA GLY A 116 6.45 -4.77 5.57
C GLY A 116 7.89 -4.47 5.17
N ILE A 117 8.70 -3.99 6.12
CA ILE A 117 10.13 -3.71 5.92
C ILE A 117 10.92 -4.99 5.63
N ILE A 118 10.69 -6.05 6.41
CA ILE A 118 11.37 -7.34 6.23
C ILE A 118 11.00 -7.98 4.89
N ILE A 119 9.72 -7.95 4.51
CA ILE A 119 9.24 -8.46 3.23
C ILE A 119 9.91 -7.70 2.09
N GLY A 120 9.91 -6.36 2.12
CA GLY A 120 10.59 -5.52 1.13
C GLY A 120 12.07 -5.88 0.96
N ALA A 121 12.78 -6.04 2.08
CA ALA A 121 14.19 -6.45 2.04
C ALA A 121 14.40 -7.87 1.49
N CYS A 122 13.47 -8.80 1.75
CA CYS A 122 13.58 -10.18 1.26
C CYS A 122 13.27 -10.33 -0.24
N ILE A 123 12.22 -9.66 -0.73
CA ILE A 123 11.76 -9.82 -2.13
C ILE A 123 12.67 -9.12 -3.13
N SER A 124 13.55 -8.21 -2.67
CA SER A 124 14.55 -7.56 -3.50
C SER A 124 15.49 -8.62 -4.12
N GLY A 125 15.48 -8.72 -5.45
CA GLY A 125 16.25 -9.74 -6.18
C GLY A 125 15.60 -11.13 -6.24
N ASN A 126 14.37 -11.31 -5.74
CA ASN A 126 13.64 -12.57 -5.91
C ASN A 126 13.23 -12.76 -7.39
N ALA A 127 13.80 -13.78 -8.03
CA ALA A 127 13.57 -14.07 -9.44
C ALA A 127 12.30 -14.90 -9.72
N HIS A 128 11.71 -15.54 -8.71
CA HIS A 128 10.66 -16.56 -8.85
C HIS A 128 9.26 -16.04 -8.49
N LEU A 129 9.15 -15.20 -7.46
CA LEU A 129 7.87 -14.71 -6.97
C LEU A 129 7.19 -13.82 -8.03
N ARG A 130 5.90 -14.06 -8.29
CA ARG A 130 5.06 -13.30 -9.24
C ARG A 130 3.84 -12.69 -8.55
N HIS A 131 3.29 -13.37 -7.55
CA HIS A 131 2.07 -12.95 -6.87
C HIS A 131 2.32 -12.83 -5.37
N LEU A 132 2.09 -11.63 -4.83
CA LEU A 132 2.21 -11.37 -3.40
C LEU A 132 0.90 -10.80 -2.88
N ASN A 133 0.23 -11.55 -2.00
CA ASN A 133 -0.99 -11.10 -1.34
C ASN A 133 -0.66 -10.67 0.10
N LEU A 134 -0.83 -9.37 0.38
CA LEU A 134 -0.63 -8.75 1.69
C LEU A 134 -1.91 -8.08 2.20
N ALA A 135 -3.07 -8.40 1.63
CA ALA A 135 -4.34 -7.84 2.04
C ALA A 135 -4.64 -8.05 3.53
N GLU A 136 -5.44 -7.18 4.11
CA GLU A 136 -5.96 -7.33 5.49
C GLU A 136 -4.87 -7.42 6.56
N ASN A 137 -3.83 -6.60 6.41
CA ASN A 137 -2.77 -6.43 7.40
C ASN A 137 -2.71 -4.97 7.89
N ARG A 138 -1.70 -4.65 8.71
CA ARG A 138 -1.48 -3.33 9.31
C ARG A 138 -0.14 -2.75 8.88
N LEU A 139 0.20 -2.86 7.58
CA LEU A 139 1.50 -2.44 7.07
C LEU A 139 1.78 -0.93 7.23
N CYS A 140 0.74 -0.12 7.43
CA CYS A 140 0.85 1.30 7.79
C CYS A 140 0.67 1.61 9.28
N GLY A 141 0.65 0.60 10.16
CA GLY A 141 0.56 0.75 11.62
C GLY A 141 -0.86 0.90 12.20
N VAL A 142 -1.84 1.24 11.36
CA VAL A 142 -3.24 1.45 11.77
C VAL A 142 -4.06 0.17 11.62
N ALA A 143 -4.78 -0.21 12.67
CA ALA A 143 -5.73 -1.32 12.67
C ALA A 143 -7.04 -0.95 11.96
N LEU A 144 -7.85 -1.95 11.59
CA LEU A 144 -9.19 -1.73 11.02
C LEU A 144 -10.14 -0.96 11.97
N SER A 145 -9.92 -1.09 13.28
CA SER A 145 -10.62 -0.33 14.32
C SER A 145 -10.22 1.16 14.38
N GLY A 146 -9.13 1.55 13.71
CA GLY A 146 -8.54 2.89 13.79
C GLY A 146 -7.47 3.03 14.87
N ASP A 147 -7.16 1.97 15.62
CA ASP A 147 -6.10 2.01 16.64
C ASP A 147 -4.70 1.94 16.02
N GLY A 148 -3.74 2.65 16.62
CA GLY A 148 -2.34 2.69 16.19
C GLY A 148 -1.96 3.99 15.49
N THR A 149 -0.66 4.19 15.31
CA THR A 149 -0.09 5.40 14.68
C THR A 149 0.23 5.11 13.23
N TYR A 150 -0.24 5.97 12.32
CA TYR A 150 0.04 5.84 10.89
C TYR A 150 1.51 6.10 10.56
N THR A 151 2.08 5.26 9.69
CA THR A 151 3.37 5.52 9.04
C THR A 151 3.43 4.86 7.66
N ALA A 152 4.04 5.53 6.69
CA ALA A 152 4.26 4.97 5.35
C ALA A 152 5.48 4.04 5.26
N LYS A 153 6.36 3.99 6.28
CA LYS A 153 7.67 3.33 6.21
C LYS A 153 7.61 1.86 5.76
N GLY A 154 6.60 1.12 6.23
CA GLY A 154 6.39 -0.28 5.85
C GLY A 154 6.12 -0.46 4.35
N ILE A 155 5.24 0.37 3.80
CA ILE A 155 4.91 0.37 2.37
C ILE A 155 6.09 0.90 1.55
N THR A 156 6.76 1.96 1.98
CA THR A 156 7.93 2.49 1.28
C THR A 156 9.02 1.44 1.13
N ALA A 157 9.37 0.73 2.21
CA ALA A 157 10.38 -0.33 2.16
C ALA A 157 9.94 -1.53 1.31
N LEU A 158 8.66 -1.94 1.40
CA LEU A 158 8.09 -2.96 0.55
C LEU A 158 8.26 -2.61 -0.94
N ILE A 159 7.99 -1.35 -1.27
CA ILE A 159 8.03 -0.86 -2.64
C ILE A 159 9.44 -0.74 -3.20
N GLU A 160 10.43 -0.37 -2.39
CA GLU A 160 11.85 -0.46 -2.78
C GLU A 160 12.27 -1.90 -3.12
N GLY A 161 11.75 -2.88 -2.38
CA GLY A 161 11.92 -4.30 -2.69
C GLY A 161 11.30 -4.69 -4.02
N ILE A 162 10.06 -4.24 -4.26
CA ILE A 162 9.29 -4.54 -5.48
C ILE A 162 10.00 -4.04 -6.74
N LYS A 163 10.61 -2.84 -6.72
CA LYS A 163 11.34 -2.26 -7.86
C LYS A 163 12.42 -3.20 -8.41
N ASN A 164 13.02 -4.03 -7.56
CA ASN A 164 14.08 -4.97 -7.91
C ASN A 164 13.59 -6.43 -7.95
N SER A 165 12.29 -6.65 -8.13
CA SER A 165 11.66 -7.98 -8.13
C SER A 165 10.90 -8.24 -9.43
N ASN A 166 10.47 -9.49 -9.62
CA ASN A 166 9.62 -9.89 -10.75
C ASN A 166 8.12 -9.98 -10.37
N ILE A 167 7.68 -9.30 -9.31
CA ILE A 167 6.28 -9.31 -8.89
C ILE A 167 5.40 -8.65 -9.96
N GLN A 168 4.37 -9.38 -10.38
CA GLN A 168 3.40 -8.97 -11.40
C GLN A 168 2.04 -8.63 -10.76
N SER A 169 1.68 -9.29 -9.66
CA SER A 169 0.43 -9.03 -8.93
C SER A 169 0.70 -8.75 -7.47
N LEU A 170 0.17 -7.64 -6.97
CA LEU A 170 0.25 -7.24 -5.57
C LEU A 170 -1.15 -6.90 -5.04
N SER A 171 -1.52 -7.45 -3.88
CA SER A 171 -2.67 -6.95 -3.12
C SER A 171 -2.21 -6.33 -1.82
N LEU A 172 -2.63 -5.08 -1.60
CA LEU A 172 -2.44 -4.29 -0.40
C LEU A 172 -3.79 -3.85 0.20
N ASP A 173 -4.88 -4.51 -0.19
CA ASP A 173 -6.22 -4.17 0.27
C ASP A 173 -6.27 -4.06 1.79
N LYS A 174 -6.98 -3.06 2.30
CA LYS A 174 -7.25 -2.92 3.75
C LYS A 174 -5.98 -2.85 4.62
N ASN A 175 -4.92 -2.19 4.14
CA ASN A 175 -3.69 -1.89 4.91
C ASN A 175 -3.62 -0.45 5.46
N ALA A 176 -4.73 0.31 5.42
CA ALA A 176 -4.80 1.72 5.81
C ALA A 176 -3.76 2.60 5.10
N LEU A 177 -3.58 2.38 3.78
CA LEU A 177 -2.58 3.07 2.95
C LEU A 177 -2.72 4.60 2.96
N CYS A 178 -3.92 5.11 3.25
CA CYS A 178 -4.20 6.54 3.37
C CYS A 178 -4.35 7.05 4.81
N GLY A 179 -3.91 6.30 5.82
CA GLY A 179 -4.05 6.69 7.25
C GLY A 179 -5.47 6.55 7.82
N VAL A 180 -6.47 6.35 6.98
CA VAL A 180 -7.85 6.12 7.39
C VAL A 180 -8.15 4.63 7.41
N SER A 181 -8.69 4.15 8.53
CA SER A 181 -9.15 2.77 8.69
C SER A 181 -10.39 2.48 7.84
N GLY A 182 -10.75 1.20 7.68
CA GLY A 182 -11.97 0.80 6.97
C GLY A 182 -13.27 1.33 7.61
N SER A 183 -13.22 1.81 8.85
CA SER A 183 -14.33 2.46 9.56
C SER A 183 -14.36 3.98 9.43
N GLY A 184 -13.43 4.57 8.66
CA GLY A 184 -13.32 6.02 8.48
C GLY A 184 -12.60 6.75 9.61
N ARG A 185 -12.11 6.05 10.64
CA ARG A 185 -11.29 6.63 11.70
C ARG A 185 -9.85 6.82 11.25
N GLY A 186 -9.25 7.94 11.65
CA GLY A 186 -7.87 8.33 11.32
C GLY A 186 -7.84 9.64 10.53
N GLU A 187 -6.63 10.14 10.27
CA GLU A 187 -6.42 11.31 9.42
C GLU A 187 -6.02 10.85 8.02
N TYR A 188 -6.56 11.53 7.00
CA TYR A 188 -6.21 11.22 5.61
C TYR A 188 -4.78 11.67 5.31
N ASN A 189 -3.94 10.74 4.88
CA ASN A 189 -2.53 10.97 4.57
C ASN A 189 -2.20 10.26 3.26
N THR A 190 -1.53 10.95 2.32
CA THR A 190 -1.22 10.40 1.00
C THR A 190 0.16 9.77 0.89
N GLU A 191 1.03 9.87 1.90
CA GLU A 191 2.44 9.46 1.86
C GLU A 191 2.61 7.99 1.42
N GLY A 192 1.80 7.08 1.96
CA GLY A 192 1.87 5.65 1.64
C GLY A 192 1.44 5.35 0.20
N ILE A 193 0.39 6.01 -0.28
CA ILE A 193 -0.07 5.89 -1.67
C ILE A 193 0.92 6.55 -2.64
N VAL A 194 1.52 7.68 -2.29
CA VAL A 194 2.55 8.33 -3.11
C VAL A 194 3.77 7.44 -3.27
N ALA A 195 4.26 6.85 -2.17
CA ALA A 195 5.36 5.88 -2.23
C ALA A 195 4.99 4.66 -3.10
N LEU A 196 3.78 4.12 -2.95
CA LEU A 196 3.26 3.04 -3.77
C LEU A 196 3.26 3.40 -5.26
N MET A 197 2.76 4.57 -5.63
CA MET A 197 2.74 5.03 -7.03
C MET A 197 4.14 5.11 -7.65
N GLU A 198 5.09 5.74 -6.96
CA GLU A 198 6.44 5.95 -7.48
C GLU A 198 7.16 4.64 -7.79
N GLY A 199 6.98 3.62 -6.95
CA GLY A 199 7.57 2.31 -7.23
C GLY A 199 6.75 1.45 -8.16
N VAL A 200 5.42 1.52 -8.12
CA VAL A 200 4.59 0.80 -9.11
C VAL A 200 4.93 1.27 -10.52
N LYS A 201 5.12 2.58 -10.75
CA LYS A 201 5.50 3.13 -12.06
C LYS A 201 6.76 2.48 -12.64
N ASN A 202 7.75 2.19 -11.78
CA ASN A 202 9.07 1.67 -12.16
C ASN A 202 9.23 0.16 -11.90
N SER A 203 8.13 -0.60 -11.85
CA SER A 203 8.15 -2.04 -11.56
C SER A 203 7.40 -2.87 -12.62
N SER A 204 7.55 -4.19 -12.52
CA SER A 204 6.88 -5.20 -13.36
C SER A 204 5.41 -5.46 -13.00
N ILE A 205 4.82 -4.68 -12.09
CA ILE A 205 3.44 -4.85 -11.65
C ILE A 205 2.47 -4.62 -12.83
N GLN A 206 1.62 -5.62 -13.05
CA GLN A 206 0.52 -5.65 -14.03
C GLN A 206 -0.84 -5.55 -13.33
N SER A 207 -0.95 -6.06 -12.09
CA SER A 207 -2.19 -6.03 -11.31
C SER A 207 -1.91 -5.51 -9.90
N LEU A 208 -2.68 -4.52 -9.45
CA LEU A 208 -2.56 -3.95 -8.11
C LEU A 208 -3.94 -3.77 -7.47
N SER A 209 -4.16 -4.39 -6.31
CA SER A 209 -5.38 -4.20 -5.53
C SER A 209 -5.10 -3.36 -4.28
N VAL A 210 -5.83 -2.26 -4.11
CA VAL A 210 -5.76 -1.40 -2.90
C VAL A 210 -7.13 -1.15 -2.24
N ASP A 211 -8.21 -1.21 -3.02
CA ASP A 211 -9.60 -0.97 -2.58
C ASP A 211 -10.50 -2.21 -2.78
N GLY A 212 -9.92 -3.41 -2.84
CA GLY A 212 -10.63 -4.67 -3.05
C GLY A 212 -10.94 -4.99 -4.50
N HIS A 213 -10.51 -4.15 -5.44
CA HIS A 213 -10.60 -4.39 -6.88
C HIS A 213 -9.20 -4.28 -7.52
N PRO A 214 -8.75 -5.29 -8.27
CA PRO A 214 -7.46 -5.23 -8.95
C PRO A 214 -7.50 -4.23 -10.12
N LEU A 215 -6.62 -3.25 -10.07
CA LEU A 215 -6.39 -2.31 -11.16
C LEU A 215 -5.49 -2.95 -12.23
N PRO A 216 -5.85 -2.86 -13.54
CA PRO A 216 -5.02 -3.35 -14.64
C PRO A 216 -3.90 -2.34 -14.94
N ILE A 217 -2.82 -2.41 -14.17
CA ILE A 217 -1.71 -1.44 -14.18
C ILE A 217 -0.98 -1.41 -15.53
N ASP A 218 -0.82 -2.55 -16.20
CA ASP A 218 -0.18 -2.64 -17.52
C ASP A 218 -1.02 -1.94 -18.62
N GLU A 219 -2.34 -2.07 -18.57
CA GLU A 219 -3.29 -1.37 -19.44
C GLU A 219 -3.33 0.13 -19.14
N LEU A 220 -3.41 0.49 -17.85
CA LEU A 220 -3.43 1.89 -17.41
C LEU A 220 -2.15 2.64 -17.80
N LYS A 221 -0.98 1.99 -17.75
CA LYS A 221 0.30 2.53 -18.21
C LYS A 221 0.45 2.55 -19.74
N GLY A 222 -0.41 1.84 -20.47
CA GLY A 222 -0.29 1.67 -21.92
C GLY A 222 0.83 0.72 -22.35
N ILE A 223 1.37 -0.10 -21.43
CA ILE A 223 2.27 -1.21 -21.77
C ILE A 223 1.49 -2.26 -22.57
N LYS A 224 0.32 -2.62 -22.05
CA LYS A 224 -0.68 -3.38 -22.80
C LYS A 224 -1.60 -2.38 -23.49
N VAL A 225 -1.55 -2.36 -24.82
CA VAL A 225 -2.30 -1.41 -25.64
C VAL A 225 -3.78 -1.76 -25.60
N VAL A 226 -4.59 -0.86 -25.02
CA VAL A 226 -6.05 -0.90 -25.03
C VAL A 226 -6.60 0.50 -25.28
N GLU A 227 -7.78 0.59 -25.90
CA GLU A 227 -8.44 1.87 -26.17
C GLU A 227 -9.48 2.24 -25.10
N SER A 228 -10.00 1.26 -24.36
CA SER A 228 -11.06 1.45 -23.38
C SER A 228 -10.81 0.58 -22.15
N ILE A 229 -10.94 1.19 -20.96
CA ILE A 229 -10.88 0.51 -19.67
C ILE A 229 -12.18 0.81 -18.92
N ASP A 230 -12.83 -0.26 -18.44
CA ASP A 230 -14.05 -0.17 -17.66
C ASP A 230 -13.84 -0.70 -16.25
N LEU A 231 -13.76 0.23 -15.31
CA LEU A 231 -13.61 0.04 -13.87
C LEU A 231 -14.86 0.52 -13.12
N SER A 232 -16.02 0.52 -13.78
CA SER A 232 -17.28 0.83 -13.11
C SER A 232 -17.69 -0.27 -12.12
N ASP A 233 -18.37 0.10 -11.02
CA ASP A 233 -18.99 -0.87 -10.12
C ASP A 233 -20.28 -1.44 -10.75
N LYS A 234 -20.11 -2.26 -11.80
CA LYS A 234 -21.20 -2.81 -12.62
C LYS A 234 -22.23 -3.64 -11.84
N ASN A 235 -21.86 -4.15 -10.67
CA ASN A 235 -22.61 -5.18 -9.95
C ASN A 235 -22.96 -4.81 -8.50
N LEU A 236 -22.83 -3.53 -8.10
CA LEU A 236 -23.03 -3.12 -6.70
C LEU A 236 -22.21 -4.01 -5.75
N SER A 237 -20.99 -4.35 -6.16
CA SER A 237 -20.18 -5.39 -5.52
C SER A 237 -19.77 -5.03 -4.09
N GLY A 238 -19.93 -3.76 -3.71
CA GLY A 238 -19.47 -3.20 -2.45
C GLY A 238 -17.95 -3.02 -2.39
N LYS A 239 -17.22 -3.47 -3.44
CA LYS A 239 -15.77 -3.31 -3.59
C LYS A 239 -15.46 -2.11 -4.48
N LYS A 240 -16.02 -0.95 -4.10
CA LYS A 240 -15.92 0.30 -4.84
C LYS A 240 -14.47 0.83 -4.78
N LEU A 241 -13.95 1.29 -5.91
CA LEU A 241 -12.71 2.05 -5.96
C LEU A 241 -12.83 3.31 -5.13
N ARG A 242 -11.77 3.69 -4.41
CA ARG A 242 -11.77 4.88 -3.55
C ARG A 242 -10.70 5.87 -4.01
N ALA A 243 -10.47 6.90 -3.19
CA ALA A 243 -9.47 7.92 -3.45
C ALA A 243 -8.07 7.32 -3.69
N ALA A 244 -7.68 6.26 -2.98
CA ALA A 244 -6.41 5.55 -3.20
C ALA A 244 -6.30 5.00 -4.63
N SER A 245 -7.31 4.26 -5.10
CA SER A 245 -7.35 3.76 -6.48
C SER A 245 -7.35 4.91 -7.50
N ALA A 246 -8.12 5.97 -7.26
CA ALA A 246 -8.16 7.14 -8.14
C ALA A 246 -6.78 7.79 -8.31
N ILE A 247 -6.04 7.93 -7.21
CA ILE A 247 -4.67 8.45 -7.20
C ILE A 247 -3.74 7.56 -8.06
N ILE A 248 -3.79 6.24 -7.86
CA ILE A 248 -2.98 5.28 -8.63
C ILE A 248 -3.33 5.32 -10.12
N ILE A 249 -4.63 5.34 -10.46
CA ILE A 249 -5.11 5.42 -11.83
C ILE A 249 -4.57 6.69 -12.48
N GLY A 250 -4.73 7.85 -11.85
CA GLY A 250 -4.22 9.14 -12.33
C GLY A 250 -2.72 9.10 -12.63
N ALA A 251 -1.91 8.54 -11.73
CA ALA A 251 -0.47 8.42 -11.96
C ALA A 251 -0.10 7.43 -13.07
N CYS A 252 -0.87 6.35 -13.26
CA CYS A 252 -0.58 5.35 -14.28
C CYS A 252 -0.97 5.80 -15.69
N ILE A 253 -2.09 6.51 -15.85
CA ILE A 253 -2.55 7.00 -17.16
C ILE A 253 -1.74 8.20 -17.67
N ALA A 254 -0.95 8.84 -16.81
CA ALA A 254 -0.06 9.94 -17.19
C ALA A 254 0.98 9.44 -18.22
N GLY A 255 0.88 9.90 -19.46
CA GLY A 255 1.71 9.45 -20.58
C GLY A 255 1.15 8.27 -21.37
N ASN A 256 -0.03 7.73 -21.01
CA ASN A 256 -0.69 6.71 -21.82
C ASN A 256 -1.23 7.33 -23.13
N ALA A 257 -0.60 6.95 -24.24
CA ALA A 257 -0.94 7.46 -25.58
C ALA A 257 -2.07 6.69 -26.28
N HIS A 258 -2.50 5.56 -25.73
CA HIS A 258 -3.43 4.63 -26.39
C HIS A 258 -4.85 4.67 -25.80
N LEU A 259 -4.96 4.81 -24.48
CA LEU A 259 -6.26 4.84 -23.80
C LEU A 259 -7.08 6.06 -24.24
N ARG A 260 -8.32 5.81 -24.68
CA ARG A 260 -9.28 6.81 -25.15
C ARG A 260 -10.49 6.92 -24.23
N GLU A 261 -10.88 5.82 -23.61
CA GLU A 261 -12.07 5.76 -22.78
C GLU A 261 -11.73 5.18 -21.40
N LEU A 262 -12.17 5.88 -20.36
CA LEU A 262 -12.04 5.43 -18.98
C LEU A 262 -13.40 5.56 -18.28
N ASN A 263 -13.98 4.43 -17.90
CA ASN A 263 -15.23 4.36 -17.16
C ASN A 263 -14.96 4.02 -15.69
N LEU A 264 -15.30 4.92 -14.78
CA LEU A 264 -15.15 4.79 -13.32
C LEU A 264 -16.50 4.92 -12.60
N ASN A 265 -17.61 4.64 -13.27
CA ASN A 265 -18.93 4.88 -12.71
C ASN A 265 -19.23 4.06 -11.43
N GLY A 266 -19.99 4.64 -10.50
CA GLY A 266 -20.53 3.95 -9.33
C GLY A 266 -19.50 3.66 -8.22
N ASN A 267 -18.36 4.35 -8.23
CA ASN A 267 -17.30 4.16 -7.24
C ASN A 267 -17.37 5.22 -6.12
N CYS A 268 -16.34 5.27 -5.27
CA CYS A 268 -16.23 6.18 -4.13
C CYS A 268 -14.95 7.04 -4.21
N LEU A 269 -14.67 7.62 -5.38
CA LEU A 269 -13.38 8.28 -5.65
C LEU A 269 -13.10 9.48 -4.73
N CYS A 270 -14.13 10.12 -4.18
CA CYS A 270 -14.01 11.18 -3.16
C CYS A 270 -13.98 10.66 -1.71
N GLY A 271 -13.80 9.35 -1.50
CA GLY A 271 -13.58 8.77 -0.17
C GLY A 271 -14.82 8.57 0.69
N VAL A 272 -16.00 9.06 0.28
CA VAL A 272 -17.30 8.81 0.93
C VAL A 272 -18.02 7.62 0.29
N ASP A 273 -18.73 6.84 1.11
CA ASP A 273 -19.60 5.74 0.67
C ASP A 273 -21.04 5.91 1.18
N ASP A 274 -21.93 5.05 0.71
CA ASP A 274 -23.37 5.05 0.97
C ASP A 274 -23.72 4.88 2.46
N ARG A 275 -22.74 4.52 3.30
CA ARG A 275 -22.88 4.36 4.76
C ARG A 275 -22.49 5.62 5.53
N TRP A 276 -21.95 6.65 4.87
CA TRP A 276 -21.64 7.96 5.46
C TRP A 276 -20.57 7.89 6.58
N LEU A 277 -19.79 6.81 6.62
CA LEU A 277 -18.85 6.54 7.72
C LEU A 277 -17.42 7.00 7.42
N THR A 278 -17.13 7.52 6.23
CA THR A 278 -15.77 7.78 5.77
C THR A 278 -15.55 9.24 5.36
N THR A 279 -14.29 9.68 5.38
CA THR A 279 -13.91 11.08 5.15
C THR A 279 -13.97 11.46 3.67
N TYR A 280 -14.60 12.59 3.36
CA TYR A 280 -14.55 13.20 2.03
C TYR A 280 -13.16 13.78 1.74
N THR A 281 -12.58 13.39 0.60
CA THR A 281 -11.29 13.84 0.04
C THR A 281 -11.46 14.21 -1.41
N ILE A 282 -10.64 15.15 -1.90
CA ILE A 282 -10.53 15.47 -3.33
C ILE A 282 -9.26 14.91 -3.97
N GLU A 283 -8.35 14.36 -3.19
CA GLU A 283 -7.01 13.93 -3.58
C GLU A 283 -7.05 12.91 -4.73
N GLY A 284 -8.05 12.01 -4.69
CA GLY A 284 -8.36 11.08 -5.78
C GLY A 284 -8.68 11.76 -7.10
N ILE A 285 -9.62 12.71 -7.07
CA ILE A 285 -10.07 13.44 -8.26
C ILE A 285 -8.97 14.37 -8.78
N THR A 286 -8.27 15.07 -7.91
CA THR A 286 -7.14 15.94 -8.29
C THR A 286 -6.06 15.14 -9.01
N ALA A 287 -5.64 14.00 -8.45
CA ALA A 287 -4.62 13.14 -9.07
C ALA A 287 -5.10 12.55 -10.40
N LEU A 288 -6.36 12.14 -10.49
CA LEU A 288 -6.96 11.65 -11.73
C LEU A 288 -6.94 12.75 -12.82
N CYS A 289 -7.36 13.96 -12.47
CA CYS A 289 -7.31 15.11 -13.35
C CYS A 289 -5.89 15.42 -13.85
N GLU A 290 -4.87 15.39 -12.99
CA GLU A 290 -3.47 15.58 -13.39
C GLU A 290 -2.98 14.51 -14.36
N GLY A 291 -3.40 13.26 -14.15
CA GLY A 291 -3.13 12.16 -15.08
C GLY A 291 -3.76 12.35 -16.46
N ILE A 292 -5.03 12.75 -16.48
CA ILE A 292 -5.79 12.92 -17.73
C ILE A 292 -5.18 14.01 -18.61
N LYS A 293 -4.71 15.13 -18.04
CA LYS A 293 -4.02 16.21 -18.76
C LYS A 293 -2.85 15.71 -19.60
N GLN A 294 -2.20 14.63 -19.16
CA GLN A 294 -1.02 14.04 -19.80
C GLN A 294 -1.34 12.76 -20.58
N SER A 295 -2.63 12.49 -20.83
CA SER A 295 -3.10 11.26 -21.47
C SER A 295 -3.81 11.52 -22.80
N GLY A 296 -4.06 10.44 -23.54
CA GLY A 296 -4.87 10.46 -24.75
C GLY A 296 -6.38 10.29 -24.55
N ILE A 297 -6.90 10.40 -23.32
CA ILE A 297 -8.31 10.14 -23.00
C ILE A 297 -9.23 11.16 -23.67
N ARG A 298 -10.31 10.66 -24.26
CA ARG A 298 -11.36 11.40 -24.98
C ARG A 298 -12.73 11.30 -24.33
N SER A 299 -13.01 10.19 -23.65
CA SER A 299 -14.23 9.97 -22.88
C SER A 299 -13.88 9.55 -21.46
N LEU A 300 -14.39 10.32 -20.49
CA LEU A 300 -14.28 10.02 -19.07
C LEU A 300 -15.68 9.91 -18.46
N SER A 301 -15.95 8.81 -17.77
CA SER A 301 -17.19 8.64 -17.03
C SER A 301 -16.89 8.54 -15.53
N LEU A 302 -17.35 9.54 -14.78
CA LEU A 302 -17.24 9.65 -13.32
C LEU A 302 -18.62 9.64 -12.65
N ALA A 303 -19.64 9.09 -13.29
CA ALA A 303 -20.99 9.12 -12.72
C ALA A 303 -21.06 8.33 -11.41
N GLY A 304 -21.81 8.79 -10.40
CA GLY A 304 -21.99 8.04 -9.17
C GLY A 304 -20.71 7.91 -8.33
N ASN A 305 -19.95 9.00 -8.15
CA ASN A 305 -18.66 9.01 -7.45
C ASN A 305 -18.58 9.98 -6.25
N TYR A 306 -19.71 10.59 -5.88
CA TYR A 306 -19.79 11.57 -4.80
C TYR A 306 -18.81 12.75 -4.98
N ILE A 307 -18.66 13.25 -6.21
CA ILE A 307 -17.77 14.38 -6.52
C ILE A 307 -18.09 15.61 -5.66
N CYS A 308 -19.37 15.85 -5.38
CA CYS A 308 -19.82 16.79 -4.37
C CYS A 308 -20.46 16.02 -3.20
N TYR A 309 -20.37 16.55 -1.98
CA TYR A 309 -20.97 15.91 -0.81
C TYR A 309 -21.19 16.90 0.34
N GLY A 310 -22.42 16.97 0.87
CA GLY A 310 -22.74 17.82 2.02
C GLY A 310 -22.37 19.30 1.82
N GLY A 311 -22.66 19.85 0.63
CA GLY A 311 -22.32 21.22 0.22
C GLY A 311 -20.88 21.44 -0.22
N LYS A 312 -20.00 20.44 -0.07
CA LYS A 312 -18.63 20.48 -0.58
C LYS A 312 -18.62 20.36 -2.10
N MET A 313 -18.01 21.34 -2.77
CA MET A 313 -17.92 21.46 -4.23
C MET A 313 -16.48 21.39 -4.74
N GLU A 314 -15.51 21.18 -3.85
CA GLU A 314 -14.08 21.22 -4.13
C GLU A 314 -13.69 20.17 -5.17
N GLY A 315 -14.35 19.00 -5.20
CA GLY A 315 -14.12 17.97 -6.21
C GLY A 315 -14.56 18.43 -7.60
N LEU A 316 -15.72 19.10 -7.69
CA LEU A 316 -16.20 19.67 -8.93
C LEU A 316 -15.31 20.82 -9.40
N GLN A 317 -14.90 21.72 -8.49
CA GLN A 317 -13.96 22.81 -8.78
C GLN A 317 -12.63 22.27 -9.32
N ALA A 318 -12.09 21.20 -8.73
CA ALA A 318 -10.88 20.56 -9.21
C ALA A 318 -11.02 20.01 -10.65
N ILE A 319 -12.19 19.47 -11.01
CA ILE A 319 -12.49 19.02 -12.38
C ILE A 319 -12.55 20.23 -13.33
N ILE A 320 -13.29 21.29 -13.00
CA ILE A 320 -13.45 22.47 -13.87
C ILE A 320 -12.09 23.10 -14.19
N VAL A 321 -11.30 23.38 -13.15
CA VAL A 321 -9.95 23.98 -13.29
C VAL A 321 -9.03 23.10 -14.14
N ALA A 322 -9.25 21.79 -14.14
CA ALA A 322 -8.44 20.85 -14.90
C ALA A 322 -8.90 20.70 -16.36
N ILE A 323 -10.21 20.82 -16.66
CA ILE A 323 -10.79 20.63 -18.01
C ILE A 323 -10.14 21.53 -19.05
N GLU A 324 -9.86 22.79 -18.72
CA GLU A 324 -9.20 23.73 -19.65
C GLU A 324 -7.83 23.22 -20.13
N LYS A 325 -7.22 22.33 -19.35
CA LYS A 325 -5.90 21.74 -19.61
C LYS A 325 -5.99 20.30 -20.11
N MET A 326 -7.18 19.81 -20.49
CA MET A 326 -7.40 18.47 -21.05
C MET A 326 -7.77 18.56 -22.54
N PRO A 327 -6.79 18.78 -23.44
CA PRO A 327 -7.06 19.11 -24.85
C PRO A 327 -7.74 17.98 -25.64
N ASN A 328 -7.65 16.73 -25.17
CA ASN A 328 -8.20 15.57 -25.85
C ASN A 328 -9.61 15.19 -25.38
N LEU A 329 -10.07 15.72 -24.24
CA LEU A 329 -11.32 15.30 -23.62
C LEU A 329 -12.51 15.90 -24.37
N THR A 330 -13.35 15.03 -24.94
CA THR A 330 -14.53 15.42 -25.73
C THR A 330 -15.85 15.02 -25.07
N SER A 331 -15.80 14.10 -24.10
CA SER A 331 -16.97 13.59 -23.39
C SER A 331 -16.64 13.42 -21.92
N LEU A 332 -17.47 14.01 -21.07
CA LEU A 332 -17.37 13.91 -19.62
C LEU A 332 -18.76 13.62 -19.04
N ASN A 333 -18.91 12.49 -18.37
CA ASN A 333 -20.14 12.12 -17.68
C ASN A 333 -19.98 12.31 -16.16
N LEU A 334 -20.72 13.26 -15.60
CA LEU A 334 -20.76 13.56 -14.16
C LEU A 334 -22.13 13.27 -13.52
N ALA A 335 -22.96 12.44 -14.14
CA ALA A 335 -24.28 12.11 -13.59
C ALA A 335 -24.17 11.56 -12.14
N ASP A 336 -25.20 11.75 -11.33
CA ASP A 336 -25.29 11.16 -9.98
C ASP A 336 -24.10 11.51 -9.05
N ASN A 337 -23.69 12.77 -9.02
CA ASN A 337 -22.56 13.25 -8.20
C ASN A 337 -22.92 14.33 -7.19
N HIS A 338 -24.22 14.47 -6.86
CA HIS A 338 -24.71 15.46 -5.89
C HIS A 338 -24.32 16.92 -6.20
N ILE A 339 -24.07 17.27 -7.46
CA ILE A 339 -23.60 18.59 -7.90
C ILE A 339 -24.55 19.73 -7.46
N CYS A 340 -25.85 19.47 -7.44
CA CYS A 340 -26.89 20.45 -7.07
C CYS A 340 -27.57 20.14 -5.73
N TYR A 341 -26.92 19.38 -4.83
CA TYR A 341 -27.55 18.93 -3.58
C TYR A 341 -28.03 20.10 -2.69
N ASP A 342 -27.34 21.24 -2.73
CA ASP A 342 -27.75 22.50 -2.07
C ASP A 342 -28.35 23.55 -3.04
N GLY A 343 -28.80 23.14 -4.23
CA GLY A 343 -29.47 24.01 -5.21
C GLY A 343 -28.55 24.67 -6.25
N ILE A 344 -28.90 25.89 -6.69
CA ILE A 344 -28.33 26.62 -7.84
C ILE A 344 -26.87 27.07 -7.61
N GLU A 345 -26.39 27.15 -6.37
CA GLU A 345 -25.02 27.62 -6.06
C GLU A 345 -23.92 26.76 -6.71
N GLY A 346 -24.15 25.43 -6.82
CA GLY A 346 -23.21 24.53 -7.52
C GLY A 346 -23.12 24.79 -9.03
N LEU A 347 -24.21 25.28 -9.63
CA LEU A 347 -24.24 25.68 -11.02
C LEU A 347 -23.65 27.10 -11.23
N LYS A 348 -23.85 28.02 -10.27
CA LYS A 348 -23.26 29.36 -10.31
C LYS A 348 -21.74 29.35 -10.21
N ALA A 349 -21.18 28.50 -9.35
CA ALA A 349 -19.74 28.27 -9.27
C ALA A 349 -19.17 27.71 -10.59
N LEU A 350 -19.96 26.90 -11.31
CA LEU A 350 -19.60 26.33 -12.61
C LEU A 350 -19.56 27.36 -13.75
N ILE A 351 -20.40 28.40 -13.67
CA ILE A 351 -20.54 29.45 -14.70
C ILE A 351 -19.55 30.61 -14.48
N ALA A 352 -19.02 30.77 -13.27
CA ALA A 352 -18.12 31.87 -12.90
C ALA A 352 -16.61 31.54 -13.05
N ALA A 353 -16.26 30.27 -13.29
CA ALA A 353 -14.91 29.80 -13.57
C ALA A 353 -14.69 29.71 -15.08
#